data_AF-A0A7J4M6H2-F1
#
_entry.id   AF-A0A7J4M6H2-F1
#
_cell.length_a   1.000
_cell.length_b   1.000
_cell.length_c   1.000
_cell.angle_alpha   90.00
_cell.angle_beta   90.00
_cell.angle_gamma   90.00
#
_symmetry.space_group_name_H-M   'P 1'
#
loop_
_entity.id
_entity.type
_entity.pdbx_description
1 polymer ?
#
loop_
_entity_poly.entity_id
_entity_poly.type
_entity_poly.pdbx_seq_one_letter_code
_entity_poly.pdbx_strand_id
1 'polypeptide(L)'
;MEWFETKRGAAKRESKEETGLEVFNLKKHPYRGLYLYPKMFSDRIGYIGQTFTLFSAEAKLEKKKIILDPKEHSGYKWMDYSEAIKKLTYKEKKESLKIVNDWIMDKFK
;
A
#
# COMPACT_ATOMS: atom_id res chain seq x y z
N MET A 1 12.13 -6.01 -0.03
CA MET A 1 11.97 -6.80 -1.26
C MET A 1 12.96 -7.93 -1.17
N GLU A 2 12.46 -9.15 -1.28
CA GLU A 2 13.30 -10.33 -1.15
C GLU A 2 14.24 -10.46 -2.35
N TRP A 3 15.34 -11.20 -2.15
CA TRP A 3 16.35 -11.37 -3.18
C TRP A 3 15.74 -12.07 -4.41
N PHE A 4 15.90 -11.46 -5.60
CA PHE A 4 15.27 -11.85 -6.88
C PHE A 4 13.75 -11.63 -7.02
N GLU A 5 13.08 -11.01 -6.05
CA GLU A 5 11.63 -10.75 -6.15
C GLU A 5 11.31 -9.57 -7.09
N THR A 6 10.27 -9.70 -7.91
CA THR A 6 9.78 -8.57 -8.72
C THR A 6 8.95 -7.62 -7.86
N LYS A 7 8.92 -6.32 -8.19
CA LYS A 7 8.02 -5.34 -7.54
C LYS A 7 6.54 -5.77 -7.48
N ARG A 8 6.08 -6.46 -8.53
CA ARG A 8 4.70 -6.98 -8.62
C ARG A 8 4.52 -8.21 -7.72
N GLY A 9 5.53 -9.07 -7.61
CA GLY A 9 5.58 -10.20 -6.67
C GLY A 9 5.51 -9.70 -5.24
N ALA A 10 6.40 -8.77 -4.88
CA ALA A 10 6.43 -8.12 -3.57
C ALA A 10 5.05 -7.57 -3.18
N ALA A 11 4.43 -6.75 -4.04
CA ALA A 11 3.12 -6.17 -3.75
C ALA A 11 2.02 -7.22 -3.47
N LYS A 12 2.09 -8.40 -4.10
CA LYS A 12 1.15 -9.51 -3.81
C LYS A 12 1.49 -10.23 -2.51
N ARG A 13 2.77 -10.51 -2.27
CA ARG A 13 3.25 -11.18 -1.06
C ARG A 13 2.96 -10.33 0.19
N GLU A 14 3.38 -9.06 0.20
CA GLU A 14 3.13 -8.14 1.32
C GLU A 14 1.62 -8.01 1.61
N SER A 15 0.77 -7.88 0.58
CA SER A 15 -0.69 -7.85 0.78
C SER A 15 -1.25 -9.13 1.43
N LYS A 16 -0.62 -10.28 1.19
CA LYS A 16 -1.04 -11.54 1.82
C LYS A 16 -0.48 -11.67 3.23
N GLU A 17 0.76 -11.28 3.46
CA GLU A 17 1.42 -11.36 4.77
C GLU A 17 0.86 -10.35 5.77
N GLU A 18 0.71 -9.09 5.35
CA GLU A 18 0.29 -8.01 6.24
C GLU A 18 -1.22 -7.96 6.49
N THR A 19 -2.05 -8.49 5.57
CA THR A 19 -3.52 -8.38 5.68
C THR A 19 -4.30 -9.68 5.42
N GLY A 20 -3.63 -10.76 5.01
CA GLY A 20 -4.28 -12.01 4.58
C GLY A 20 -5.03 -11.90 3.24
N LEU A 21 -4.87 -10.81 2.50
CA LEU A 21 -5.63 -10.55 1.29
C LEU A 21 -4.91 -11.08 0.05
N GLU A 22 -5.65 -11.84 -0.74
CA GLU A 22 -5.22 -12.22 -2.09
C GLU A 22 -5.76 -11.20 -3.08
N VAL A 23 -4.83 -10.51 -3.73
CA VAL A 23 -5.12 -9.40 -4.64
C VAL A 23 -4.94 -9.78 -6.11
N PHE A 24 -5.79 -9.22 -6.96
CA PHE A 24 -5.83 -9.47 -8.41
C PHE A 24 -5.89 -8.15 -9.20
N ASN A 25 -5.78 -8.24 -10.53
CA ASN A 25 -5.78 -7.08 -11.43
C ASN A 25 -4.78 -5.96 -11.06
N LEU A 26 -3.59 -6.33 -10.57
CA LEU A 26 -2.58 -5.36 -10.16
C LEU A 26 -2.22 -4.41 -11.31
N LYS A 27 -2.41 -3.12 -11.07
CA LYS A 27 -2.02 -2.02 -11.95
C LYS A 27 -0.88 -1.25 -11.31
N LYS A 28 0.25 -1.18 -12.01
CA LYS A 28 1.35 -0.29 -11.65
C LYS A 28 1.02 1.12 -12.11
N HIS A 29 1.23 2.10 -11.24
CA HIS A 29 1.10 3.53 -11.55
C HIS A 29 2.49 4.15 -11.75
N PRO A 30 2.63 5.19 -12.58
CA PRO A 30 3.90 5.89 -12.80
C PRO A 30 4.28 6.79 -11.61
N TYR A 31 4.04 6.33 -10.37
CA TYR A 31 4.34 7.04 -9.14
C TYR A 31 5.26 6.22 -8.25
N ARG A 32 6.32 6.86 -7.79
CA ARG A 32 7.35 6.32 -6.90
C ARG A 32 7.82 7.45 -6.00
N GLY A 33 8.33 7.10 -4.83
CA GLY A 33 8.84 8.10 -3.91
C GLY A 33 9.75 7.51 -2.86
N LEU A 34 10.20 8.38 -1.97
CA LEU A 34 11.03 8.10 -0.81
C LEU A 34 10.31 8.67 0.40
N TYR A 35 10.12 7.85 1.42
CA TYR A 35 9.69 8.28 2.73
C TYR A 35 10.90 8.30 3.66
N LEU A 36 11.26 9.47 4.18
CA LEU A 36 12.34 9.60 5.15
C LEU A 36 11.80 9.34 6.55
N TYR A 37 12.52 8.55 7.34
CA TYR A 37 12.13 8.29 8.71
C TYR A 37 12.40 9.53 9.57
N PRO A 38 11.47 9.90 10.47
CA PRO A 38 11.65 11.05 11.35
C PRO A 38 12.72 10.79 12.42
N LYS A 39 13.09 9.53 12.65
CA LYS A 39 14.11 9.11 13.61
C LYS A 39 14.81 7.83 13.14
N MET A 40 15.97 7.55 13.72
CA MET A 40 16.65 6.28 13.53
C MET A 40 15.92 5.17 14.29
N PHE A 41 15.69 4.05 13.62
CA PHE A 41 15.09 2.86 14.23
C PHE A 41 16.20 1.84 14.55
N SER A 42 16.15 1.25 15.75
CA SER A 42 17.18 0.33 16.25
C SER A 42 17.29 -0.95 15.41
N ASP A 43 16.19 -1.37 14.78
CA ASP A 43 16.11 -2.49 13.85
C ASP A 43 16.50 -2.11 12.40
N ARG A 44 16.76 -0.83 12.12
CA ARG A 44 17.10 -0.31 10.78
C ARG A 44 18.28 0.66 10.82
N ILE A 45 19.34 0.29 11.54
CA ILE A 45 20.57 1.09 11.64
C ILE A 45 21.14 1.34 10.24
N GLY A 46 21.39 2.60 9.91
CA GLY A 46 21.90 3.03 8.60
C GLY A 46 20.82 3.29 7.53
N TYR A 47 19.55 2.99 7.80
CA TYR A 47 18.44 3.33 6.91
C TYR A 47 17.81 4.67 7.31
N ILE A 48 17.94 5.67 6.44
CA ILE A 48 17.33 7.01 6.63
C ILE A 48 15.89 7.09 6.10
N GLY A 49 15.41 6.05 5.42
CA GLY A 49 14.08 6.03 4.82
C GLY A 49 13.81 4.77 4.00
N GLN A 50 12.68 4.78 3.27
CA GLN A 50 12.24 3.70 2.41
C GLN A 50 11.65 4.22 1.09
N THR A 51 12.06 3.61 -0.02
CA THR A 51 11.46 3.89 -1.32
C THR A 51 10.21 3.06 -1.55
N PHE A 52 9.23 3.60 -2.29
CA PHE A 52 8.03 2.86 -2.69
C PHE A 52 7.77 2.94 -4.20
N THR A 53 6.97 1.99 -4.69
CA THR A 53 6.38 2.01 -6.04
C THR A 53 4.89 1.77 -5.89
N LEU A 54 4.06 2.58 -6.53
CA LEU A 54 2.60 2.52 -6.37
C LEU A 54 1.98 1.45 -7.25
N PHE A 55 1.19 0.58 -6.62
CA PHE A 55 0.28 -0.34 -7.28
C PHE A 55 -1.14 -0.15 -6.73
N SER A 56 -2.14 -0.34 -7.58
CA SER A 56 -3.52 -0.62 -7.14
C SER A 56 -3.87 -2.05 -7.49
N ALA A 57 -4.79 -2.64 -6.74
CA ALA A 57 -5.26 -4.00 -6.96
C ALA A 57 -6.70 -4.14 -6.50
N GLU A 58 -7.38 -5.13 -7.04
CA GLU A 58 -8.71 -5.54 -6.61
C GLU A 58 -8.54 -6.66 -5.57
N ALA A 59 -9.39 -6.68 -4.54
CA ALA A 59 -9.38 -7.69 -3.48
C ALA A 59 -10.73 -8.38 -3.42
N LYS A 60 -10.76 -9.72 -3.29
CA LYS A 60 -12.01 -10.46 -3.16
C LYS A 60 -12.44 -10.41 -1.71
N LEU A 61 -13.48 -9.65 -1.43
CA LEU A 61 -14.19 -9.63 -0.15
C LEU A 61 -15.15 -10.83 -0.03
N GLU A 62 -14.68 -12.03 -0.35
CA GLU A 62 -15.40 -13.21 0.16
C GLU A 62 -15.21 -13.27 1.68
N LYS A 63 -15.92 -14.14 2.41
CA LYS A 63 -16.00 -14.23 3.89
C LYS A 63 -14.66 -14.26 4.69
N LYS A 64 -13.50 -14.14 4.03
CA LYS A 64 -12.18 -13.96 4.62
C LYS A 64 -12.14 -12.67 5.44
N LYS A 65 -11.92 -12.81 6.75
CA LYS A 65 -11.59 -11.71 7.64
C LYS A 65 -10.19 -11.20 7.31
N ILE A 66 -9.98 -9.90 7.39
CA ILE A 66 -8.63 -9.31 7.35
C ILE A 66 -7.86 -9.83 8.57
N ILE A 67 -6.65 -10.34 8.33
CA ILE A 67 -5.73 -10.79 9.36
C ILE A 67 -4.52 -9.88 9.28
N LEU A 68 -4.39 -8.98 10.25
CA LEU A 68 -3.28 -8.04 10.30
C LEU A 68 -2.06 -8.66 10.97
N ASP A 69 -0.86 -8.40 10.44
CA ASP A 69 0.37 -8.58 11.21
C ASP A 69 0.42 -7.49 12.31
N PRO A 70 0.31 -7.86 13.61
CA PRO A 70 0.29 -6.89 14.70
C PRO A 70 1.63 -6.15 14.89
N LYS A 71 2.73 -6.63 14.30
CA LYS A 71 4.02 -5.92 14.34
C LYS A 71 4.03 -4.70 13.43
N GLU A 72 3.23 -4.70 12.37
CA GLU A 72 3.21 -3.66 11.34
C GLU A 72 1.93 -2.83 11.35
N HIS A 73 0.79 -3.44 11.66
CA HIS A 73 -0.52 -2.79 11.61
C HIS A 73 -1.28 -2.95 12.93
N SER A 74 -1.89 -1.85 13.39
CA SER A 74 -2.72 -1.83 14.61
C SER A 74 -4.22 -1.90 14.33
N GLY A 75 -4.65 -1.72 13.08
CA GLY A 75 -6.05 -1.75 12.69
C GLY A 75 -6.26 -1.50 11.19
N TYR A 76 -7.48 -1.76 10.72
CA TYR A 76 -7.88 -1.50 9.34
C TYR A 76 -9.31 -0.97 9.27
N LYS A 77 -9.65 -0.30 8.17
CA LYS A 77 -11.03 0.08 7.86
C LYS A 77 -11.21 0.21 6.35
N TRP A 78 -12.26 -0.42 5.83
CA TRP A 78 -12.73 -0.19 4.46
C TRP A 78 -13.47 1.15 4.38
N MET A 79 -13.11 1.99 3.42
CA MET A 79 -13.63 3.35 3.24
C MET A 79 -13.72 3.68 1.76
N ASP A 80 -14.63 4.59 1.41
CA ASP A 80 -14.59 5.22 0.10
C ASP A 80 -13.42 6.22 -0.01
N TYR A 81 -13.15 6.66 -1.24
CA TYR A 81 -12.07 7.62 -1.52
C TYR A 81 -12.19 8.91 -0.71
N SER A 82 -13.41 9.45 -0.60
CA SER A 82 -13.69 10.76 0.01
C SER A 82 -13.44 10.75 1.52
N GLU A 83 -13.68 9.62 2.18
CA GLU A 83 -13.38 9.39 3.60
C GLU A 83 -11.90 9.09 3.81
N ALA A 84 -11.33 8.19 2.99
CA ALA A 84 -9.96 7.72 3.14
C ALA A 84 -8.94 8.86 2.97
N ILE A 85 -9.14 9.75 1.99
CA ILE A 85 -8.21 10.87 1.75
C ILE A 85 -8.12 11.85 2.94
N LYS A 86 -9.21 12.00 3.71
CA LYS A 86 -9.27 12.87 4.90
C LYS A 86 -8.51 12.30 6.09
N LYS A 87 -8.38 10.97 6.18
CA LYS A 87 -7.67 10.29 7.28
C LYS A 87 -6.17 10.14 7.08
N LEU A 88 -5.69 10.27 5.85
CA LEU A 88 -4.26 10.16 5.57
C LEU A 88 -3.51 11.38 6.10
N THR A 89 -2.37 11.14 6.75
CA THR A 89 -1.50 12.21 7.27
C THR A 89 -0.46 12.63 6.23
N TYR A 90 0.25 11.66 5.64
CA TYR A 90 1.41 11.91 4.78
C TYR A 90 1.00 12.28 3.35
N LYS A 91 1.71 13.27 2.78
CA LYS A 91 1.43 13.81 1.44
C LYS A 91 1.55 12.75 0.35
N GLU A 92 2.56 11.89 0.42
CA GLU A 92 2.85 10.83 -0.55
C GLU A 92 1.74 9.78 -0.59
N LYS A 93 1.11 9.52 0.57
CA LYS A 93 -0.04 8.61 0.67
C LYS A 93 -1.29 9.25 0.09
N LYS A 94 -1.54 10.53 0.36
CA LYS A 94 -2.64 11.30 -0.26
C LYS A 94 -2.53 11.31 -1.78
N GLU A 95 -1.33 11.61 -2.29
CA GLU A 95 -1.04 11.62 -3.71
C GLU A 95 -1.25 10.23 -4.34
N SER A 96 -0.76 9.19 -3.66
CA SER A 96 -0.97 7.81 -4.10
C SER A 96 -2.46 7.47 -4.25
N LEU A 97 -3.27 7.81 -3.25
CA LEU A 97 -4.70 7.52 -3.27
C LEU A 97 -5.42 8.33 -4.36
N LYS A 98 -5.06 9.60 -4.56
CA LYS A 98 -5.59 10.46 -5.63
C LYS A 98 -5.29 9.88 -7.02
N ILE A 99 -4.05 9.49 -7.29
CA ILE A 99 -3.64 8.90 -8.58
C ILE A 99 -4.47 7.65 -8.89
N VAL A 100 -4.68 6.78 -7.89
CA VAL A 100 -5.49 5.57 -8.08
C VAL A 100 -6.95 5.93 -8.36
N ASN A 101 -7.53 6.88 -7.61
CA ASN A 101 -8.91 7.31 -7.82
C ASN A 101 -9.11 7.93 -9.20
N ASP A 102 -8.23 8.85 -9.62
CA ASP A 102 -8.31 9.48 -10.93
C ASP A 102 -8.24 8.45 -12.06
N TRP A 103 -7.37 7.44 -11.92
CA TRP A 103 -7.30 6.32 -12.86
C TRP A 103 -8.58 5.47 -12.90
N ILE A 104 -9.19 5.19 -11.74
CA ILE A 104 -10.47 4.46 -11.66
C ILE A 104 -11.57 5.27 -12.36
N MET A 105 -11.70 6.55 -12.01
CA MET A 105 -12.72 7.42 -12.58
C MET A 105 -12.57 7.56 -14.09
N ASP A 106 -11.35 7.61 -14.62
CA ASP A 106 -11.12 7.67 -16.06
C ASP A 106 -11.40 6.32 -16.76
N LYS A 107 -11.05 5.21 -16.13
CA LYS A 107 -11.29 3.85 -16.67
C LYS A 107 -12.78 3.51 -16.78
N PHE A 108 -13.63 4.07 -15.92
CA PHE A 108 -15.06 3.78 -15.85
C PHE A 108 -15.96 4.97 -16.25
N LYS A 109 -15.40 5.98 -16.92
CA LYS A 109 -16.19 6.89 -17.76
C LYS A 109 -16.83 6.13 -18.90
#